data_AF-K6ZW77-F1
#
_entry.id   AF-K6ZW77-F1
#
_cell.length_a   1.000
_cell.length_b   1.000
_cell.length_c   1.000
_cell.angle_alpha   90.00
_cell.angle_beta   90.00
_cell.angle_gamma   90.00
#
_symmetry.space_group_name_H-M   'P 1'
#
loop_
_entity.id
_entity.type
_entity.pdbx_description
1 polymer ?
#
loop_
_entity_poly.entity_id
_entity_poly.type
_entity_poly.pdbx_seq_one_letter_code
_entity_poly.pdbx_strand_id
1 'polypeptide(L)'
;MKYAFRPLIIIALSLIFLSGCASQVYHDYIMSGQIVAIDDQEVLVCVSDTDSLKEHSVFNVYRTAYDASVTAEGESGYTREFVGKIRLGEKKDKHFANAVVVTGDVIQYDMVEFADD
;
A
#
# COMPACT_ATOMS: atom_id res chain seq x y z
N MET A 1 19.19 17.32 42.46
CA MET A 1 18.78 17.58 41.05
C MET A 1 18.95 16.40 40.07
N LYS A 2 19.57 15.27 40.42
CA LYS A 2 19.78 14.13 39.48
C LYS A 2 18.56 13.23 39.22
N TYR A 3 17.48 13.38 39.99
CA TYR A 3 16.30 12.48 39.94
C TYR A 3 15.11 13.03 39.12
N ALA A 4 15.09 14.32 38.82
CA ALA A 4 14.00 14.94 38.02
C ALA A 4 14.17 14.72 36.50
N PHE A 5 15.35 14.28 36.06
CA PHE A 5 15.64 14.03 34.64
C PHE A 5 15.07 12.70 34.13
N ARG A 6 14.95 11.70 35.03
CA ARG A 6 14.43 10.35 34.71
C ARG A 6 12.93 10.34 34.33
N PRO A 7 12.01 11.00 35.06
CA PRO A 7 10.61 11.04 34.65
C PRO A 7 10.40 11.84 33.37
N LEU A 8 11.22 12.87 33.12
CA LEU A 8 11.14 13.67 31.90
C LEU A 8 11.46 12.85 30.64
N ILE A 9 12.47 11.98 30.73
CA ILE A 9 12.82 11.05 29.65
C ILE A 9 11.70 10.04 29.41
N ILE A 10 11.12 9.48 30.48
CA ILE A 10 10.01 8.52 30.37
C ILE A 10 8.80 9.19 29.71
N ILE A 11 8.44 10.41 30.14
CA ILE A 11 7.33 11.17 29.54
C ILE A 11 7.61 11.48 28.07
N ALA A 12 8.82 11.92 27.72
CA ALA A 12 9.18 12.19 26.34
C ALA A 12 9.11 10.94 25.46
N LEU A 13 9.62 9.80 25.93
CA LEU A 13 9.50 8.52 25.23
C LEU A 13 8.04 8.07 25.10
N SER A 14 7.24 8.18 26.16
CA SER A 14 5.82 7.87 26.11
C SER A 14 5.10 8.70 25.05
N LEU A 15 5.34 10.01 24.98
CA LEU A 15 4.72 10.89 23.98
C LEU A 15 5.09 10.52 22.54
N ILE A 16 6.31 10.03 22.29
CA ILE A 16 6.73 9.53 20.97
C ILE A 16 6.00 8.23 20.62
N PHE A 17 5.82 7.32 21.58
CA PHE A 17 5.12 6.05 21.32
C PHE A 17 3.60 6.23 21.18
N LEU A 18 3.00 7.27 21.77
CA LEU A 18 1.57 7.58 21.61
C LEU A 18 1.21 8.14 20.22
N SER A 19 2.16 8.66 19.43
CA SER A 19 1.89 9.17 18.06
C SER A 19 1.95 8.10 16.97
N GLY A 20 2.22 6.84 17.32
CA GLY A 20 2.34 5.72 16.38
C GLY A 20 1.01 5.17 15.83
N CYS A 21 -0.13 5.64 16.34
CA CYS A 21 -1.43 5.19 15.88
C CYS A 21 -1.80 5.94 14.58
N ALA A 22 -1.46 5.36 13.43
CA ALA A 22 -1.64 5.89 12.07
C ALA A 22 -0.77 7.12 11.74
N SER A 23 0.54 6.93 11.70
CA SER A 23 1.44 7.96 11.18
C SER A 23 1.21 8.17 9.69
N GLN A 24 1.14 9.42 9.25
CA GLN A 24 1.06 9.80 7.83
C GLN A 24 2.24 9.23 7.04
N VAL A 25 3.39 9.04 7.69
CA VAL A 25 4.59 8.35 7.16
C VAL A 25 4.26 6.95 6.65
N TYR A 26 3.49 6.13 7.37
CA TYR A 26 3.12 4.81 6.88
C TYR A 26 2.31 4.89 5.58
N HIS A 27 1.40 5.87 5.46
CA HIS A 27 0.63 6.11 4.25
C HIS A 27 1.44 6.69 3.08
N ASP A 28 2.49 7.45 3.38
CA ASP A 28 3.38 8.05 2.37
C ASP A 28 4.38 7.01 1.78
N TYR A 29 4.80 6.03 2.58
CA TYR A 29 5.77 4.99 2.17
C TYR A 29 5.12 3.65 1.79
N ILE A 30 3.87 3.41 2.20
CA ILE A 30 3.08 2.24 1.80
C ILE A 30 1.86 2.73 1.03
N MET A 31 2.06 2.98 -0.27
CA MET A 31 0.95 3.16 -1.19
C MET A 31 0.37 1.80 -1.54
N SER A 32 -0.88 1.60 -1.13
CA SER A 32 -1.74 0.57 -1.68
C SER A 32 -2.79 1.20 -2.59
N GLY A 33 -3.20 0.46 -3.60
CA GLY A 33 -4.15 0.89 -4.61
C GLY A 33 -4.85 -0.30 -5.24
N GLN A 34 -5.57 -0.05 -6.33
CA GLN A 34 -6.30 -1.10 -7.04
C GLN A 34 -6.37 -0.81 -8.53
N ILE A 35 -6.27 -1.86 -9.35
CA ILE A 35 -6.56 -1.78 -10.78
C ILE A 35 -8.08 -1.61 -10.94
N VAL A 36 -8.52 -0.49 -11.51
CA VAL A 36 -9.94 -0.16 -11.69
C VAL A 36 -10.43 -0.42 -13.11
N ALA A 37 -9.51 -0.48 -14.09
CA ALA A 37 -9.80 -0.87 -15.47
C ALA A 37 -8.55 -1.46 -16.13
N ILE A 38 -8.75 -2.34 -17.11
CA ILE A 38 -7.71 -2.93 -17.95
C ILE A 38 -8.16 -2.93 -19.41
N ASP A 39 -7.25 -2.55 -20.30
CA ASP A 39 -7.38 -2.67 -21.75
C ASP A 39 -6.05 -3.20 -22.30
N ASP A 40 -6.03 -4.50 -22.62
CA ASP A 40 -4.81 -5.25 -22.95
C ASP A 40 -3.70 -5.09 -21.89
N GLN A 41 -2.60 -4.39 -22.22
CA GLN A 41 -1.49 -4.13 -21.31
C GLN A 41 -1.57 -2.77 -20.61
N GLU A 42 -2.57 -1.94 -20.94
CA GLU A 42 -2.80 -0.66 -20.28
C GLU A 42 -3.79 -0.84 -19.13
N VAL A 43 -3.44 -0.29 -17.98
CA VAL A 43 -4.31 -0.33 -16.80
C VAL A 43 -4.53 1.07 -16.24
N LEU A 44 -5.74 1.29 -15.72
CA LEU A 44 -6.03 2.45 -14.90
C LEU A 44 -5.99 2.02 -13.44
N VAL A 45 -5.24 2.75 -12.63
CA VAL A 45 -4.97 2.38 -11.24
C VAL A 45 -5.43 3.51 -10.33
N CYS A 46 -6.16 3.14 -9.29
CA CYS A 46 -6.43 4.02 -8.14
C CYS A 46 -5.29 3.89 -7.14
N VAL A 47 -4.73 5.01 -6.69
CA VAL A 47 -3.65 5.12 -5.69
C VAL A 47 -3.98 6.25 -4.71
N SER A 48 -3.40 6.21 -3.51
CA SER A 48 -3.74 7.17 -2.45
C SER A 48 -3.42 8.62 -2.81
N ASP A 49 -2.26 8.88 -3.42
CA ASP A 49 -1.86 10.21 -3.89
C ASP A 49 -0.84 10.04 -5.02
N THR A 50 -1.14 10.52 -6.22
CA THR A 50 -0.20 10.45 -7.35
C THR A 50 0.96 11.44 -7.19
N ASP A 51 0.83 12.49 -6.39
CA ASP A 51 1.85 13.55 -6.26
C ASP A 51 3.09 13.13 -5.48
N SER A 52 2.95 12.17 -4.56
CA SER A 52 4.09 11.59 -3.84
C SER A 52 4.80 10.48 -4.62
N LEU A 53 4.27 10.08 -5.79
CA LEU A 53 4.83 8.99 -6.58
C LEU A 53 5.96 9.48 -7.48
N LYS A 54 7.08 8.75 -7.43
CA LYS A 54 8.15 8.93 -8.42
C LYS A 54 7.63 8.47 -9.78
N GLU A 55 7.91 9.25 -10.82
CA GLU A 55 7.60 8.83 -12.20
C GLU A 55 8.19 7.44 -12.48
N HIS A 56 7.42 6.60 -13.20
CA HIS A 56 7.82 5.25 -13.58
C HIS A 56 8.07 4.26 -12.42
N SER A 57 7.53 4.54 -11.24
CA SER A 57 7.52 3.60 -10.13
C SER A 57 6.88 2.27 -10.52
N VAL A 58 7.49 1.18 -10.07
CA VAL A 58 7.00 -0.19 -10.28
C VAL A 58 6.26 -0.65 -9.04
N PHE A 59 5.09 -1.23 -9.25
CA PHE A 59 4.24 -1.76 -8.19
C PHE A 59 4.12 -3.27 -8.35
N ASN A 60 4.13 -3.97 -7.22
CA ASN A 60 3.72 -5.36 -7.15
C ASN A 60 2.19 -5.42 -7.22
N VAL A 61 1.67 -6.44 -7.91
CA VAL A 61 0.23 -6.67 -8.05
C VAL A 61 -0.13 -7.96 -7.35
N TYR A 62 -1.16 -7.89 -6.51
CA TYR A 62 -1.65 -9.00 -5.70
C TYR A 62 -3.12 -9.26 -5.96
N ARG A 63 -3.47 -10.51 -6.18
CA ARG A 63 -4.86 -10.96 -6.22
C ARG A 63 -5.30 -11.39 -4.84
N THR A 64 -6.44 -10.86 -4.40
CA THR A 64 -7.05 -11.26 -3.14
C THR A 64 -8.15 -12.27 -3.41
N ALA A 65 -8.18 -13.33 -2.58
CA ALA A 65 -9.28 -14.29 -2.60
C ALA A 65 -9.85 -14.41 -1.19
N TYR A 66 -11.17 -14.28 -1.08
CA TYR A 66 -11.89 -14.47 0.17
C TYR A 66 -12.28 -15.94 0.32
N ASP A 67 -11.92 -16.54 1.46
CA ASP A 67 -12.34 -17.88 1.83
C ASP A 67 -13.47 -17.80 2.87
N ALA A 68 -14.70 -17.94 2.37
CA ALA A 68 -15.90 -17.91 3.19
C ALA A 68 -16.04 -19.13 4.13
N SER A 69 -15.20 -20.16 3.97
CA SER A 69 -15.23 -21.35 4.82
C SER A 69 -14.44 -21.20 6.11
N VAL A 70 -13.60 -20.16 6.21
CA VAL A 70 -12.86 -19.83 7.43
C VAL A 70 -13.82 -19.24 8.46
N THR A 71 -14.16 -20.03 9.47
CA THR A 71 -15.05 -19.63 10.58
C THR A 71 -14.35 -19.57 11.93
N ALA A 72 -13.06 -19.91 11.98
CA ALA A 72 -12.27 -19.92 13.21
C ALA A 72 -11.72 -18.52 13.52
N GLU A 73 -11.92 -18.06 14.75
CA GLU A 73 -11.34 -16.82 15.25
C GLU A 73 -9.80 -16.88 15.19
N GLY A 74 -9.19 -15.86 14.56
CA GLY A 74 -7.73 -15.75 14.43
C GLY A 74 -7.13 -16.29 13.13
N GLU A 75 -7.92 -16.94 12.27
CA GLU A 75 -7.49 -17.32 10.92
C GLU A 75 -7.78 -16.20 9.90
N SER A 76 -6.91 -16.06 8.89
CA SER A 76 -7.14 -15.11 7.80
C SER A 76 -8.17 -15.67 6.83
N GLY A 77 -9.38 -15.12 6.82
CA GLY A 77 -10.42 -15.44 5.83
C GLY A 77 -10.10 -14.95 4.42
N TYR A 78 -8.88 -14.50 4.15
CA TYR A 78 -8.42 -14.09 2.83
C TYR A 78 -6.97 -14.50 2.58
N THR A 79 -6.67 -14.73 1.31
CA THR A 79 -5.30 -14.93 0.81
C THR A 79 -4.92 -13.78 -0.11
N ARG A 80 -3.61 -13.58 -0.25
CA ARG A 80 -3.01 -12.63 -1.18
C ARG A 80 -1.98 -13.37 -2.01
N GLU A 81 -2.18 -13.43 -3.32
CA GLU A 81 -1.26 -14.08 -4.25
C GLU A 81 -0.58 -13.03 -5.11
N PHE A 82 0.74 -13.08 -5.24
CA PHE A 82 1.46 -12.22 -6.18
C PHE A 82 1.16 -12.66 -7.61
N VAL A 83 0.62 -11.76 -8.44
CA VAL A 83 0.19 -12.09 -9.81
C VAL A 83 0.97 -11.34 -10.88
N GLY A 84 1.71 -10.29 -10.53
CA GLY A 84 2.45 -9.54 -11.52
C GLY A 84 3.02 -8.22 -11.03
N LYS A 85 3.46 -7.40 -11.99
CA LYS A 85 3.98 -6.06 -11.77
C LYS A 85 3.41 -5.10 -12.79
N ILE A 86 3.18 -3.87 -12.37
CA ILE A 86 2.82 -2.75 -13.25
C ILE A 86 3.80 -1.61 -13.08
N ARG A 87 3.91 -0.75 -14.08
CA ARG A 87 4.70 0.48 -14.01
C ARG A 87 3.79 1.68 -14.26
N LEU A 88 3.76 2.60 -13.30
CA LEU A 88 2.98 3.83 -13.45
C LEU A 88 3.49 4.67 -14.63
N GLY A 89 2.54 5.20 -15.38
CA GLY A 89 2.72 6.16 -16.46
C GLY A 89 2.16 7.52 -16.06
N GLU A 90 1.41 8.14 -16.97
CA GLU A 90 0.85 9.47 -16.77
C GLU A 90 -0.22 9.52 -15.68
N LYS A 91 -0.15 10.55 -14.83
CA LYS A 91 -1.20 10.88 -13.86
C LYS A 91 -2.43 11.38 -14.61
N LYS A 92 -3.61 10.90 -14.22
CA LYS A 92 -4.91 11.43 -14.68
C LYS A 92 -5.43 12.49 -13.71
N ASP A 93 -5.34 12.21 -12.42
CA ASP A 93 -5.63 13.16 -11.35
C ASP A 93 -4.87 12.76 -10.06
N LYS A 94 -5.34 13.27 -8.91
CA LYS A 94 -4.74 13.00 -7.60
C LYS A 94 -4.79 11.52 -7.19
N HIS A 95 -5.79 10.76 -7.63
CA HIS A 95 -6.01 9.37 -7.23
C HIS A 95 -5.83 8.37 -8.37
N PHE A 96 -5.82 8.84 -9.61
CA PHE A 96 -5.76 7.95 -10.77
C PHE A 96 -4.52 8.20 -11.63
N ALA A 97 -3.90 7.10 -12.06
CA ALA A 97 -2.82 7.11 -13.02
C ALA A 97 -2.98 5.96 -14.01
N ASN A 98 -2.56 6.20 -15.25
CA ASN A 98 -2.33 5.12 -16.20
C ASN A 98 -1.11 4.32 -15.73
N ALA A 99 -1.08 3.04 -16.06
CA ALA A 99 0.08 2.19 -15.88
C ALA A 99 0.12 1.14 -16.99
N VAL A 100 1.26 0.48 -17.12
CA VAL A 100 1.45 -0.62 -18.06
C VAL A 100 1.82 -1.89 -17.33
N VAL A 101 1.28 -3.01 -17.77
CA VAL A 101 1.66 -4.33 -17.27
C VAL A 101 3.12 -4.62 -17.65
N VAL A 102 3.93 -4.98 -16.66
CA VAL A 102 5.34 -5.35 -16.87
C VAL A 102 5.48 -6.86 -16.94
N THR A 103 4.81 -7.56 -16.04
CA THR A 103 4.82 -9.03 -15.94
C THR A 103 3.53 -9.52 -15.33
N GLY A 104 3.16 -10.75 -15.67
CA GLY A 104 2.06 -11.46 -15.01
C GLY A 104 0.70 -11.27 -15.68
N ASP A 105 -0.30 -11.93 -15.13
CA ASP A 105 -1.70 -11.90 -15.59
C ASP A 105 -2.53 -11.10 -14.60
N VAL A 106 -2.44 -9.78 -14.73
CA VAL A 106 -3.16 -8.84 -13.86
C VAL A 106 -4.58 -8.61 -14.39
N ILE A 107 -5.54 -8.50 -13.50
CA ILE A 107 -6.95 -8.25 -13.85
C ILE A 107 -7.51 -7.06 -13.09
N GLN A 108 -8.69 -6.62 -13.53
CA GLN A 108 -9.48 -5.66 -12.78
C GLN A 108 -9.71 -6.15 -11.34
N TYR A 109 -9.57 -5.23 -10.40
CA TYR A 109 -9.68 -5.43 -8.96
C TYR A 109 -8.47 -6.01 -8.24
N ASP A 110 -7.40 -6.40 -8.94
CA ASP A 110 -6.15 -6.74 -8.26
C ASP A 110 -5.59 -5.52 -7.51
N MET A 111 -5.05 -5.78 -6.33
CA MET A 111 -4.45 -4.79 -5.45
C MET A 111 -3.05 -4.45 -5.93
N VAL A 112 -2.67 -3.17 -5.86
CA VAL A 112 -1.31 -2.72 -6.16
C VAL A 112 -0.65 -2.22 -4.90
N GLU A 113 0.64 -2.52 -4.73
CA GLU A 113 1.47 -2.02 -3.63
C GLU A 113 2.87 -1.69 -4.18
N PHE A 114 3.61 -0.81 -3.51
CA PHE A 114 5.00 -0.56 -3.90
C PHE A 114 5.79 -1.86 -3.97
N ALA A 115 6.68 -1.96 -4.96
CA ALA A 115 7.63 -3.05 -4.97
C ALA A 115 8.61 -2.89 -3.80
N ASP A 116 8.74 -3.92 -2.97
CA ASP A 116 9.84 -4.03 -2.01
C ASP A 116 11.15 -4.18 -2.81
N ASP A 117 12.02 -3.17 -2.77
CA ASP A 117 13.39 -3.23 -3.31
C ASP A 117 14.35 -3.85 -2.28
#